data_AF-A0A5J4T985-F1
#
_entry.id   AF-A0A5J4T985-F1
#
_cell.length_a   1.000
_cell.length_b   1.000
_cell.length_c   1.000
_cell.angle_alpha   90.00
_cell.angle_beta   90.00
_cell.angle_gamma   90.00
#
_symmetry.space_group_name_H-M   'P 1'
#
loop_
_entity.id
_entity.type
_entity.pdbx_description
1 polymer ?
#
loop_
_entity_poly.entity_id
_entity_poly.type
_entity_poly.pdbx_seq_one_letter_code
_entity_poly.pdbx_strand_id
1 'polypeptide(L)'
;MLKYELAVIPIFKHHTDKCNLNTKDIRAMELPATQSLITSTSKYLVKVISNVLYSKEAPQDQLQKNESLLLKIKSFFSYICEFAWLTGSELIYTIYLVKKLVNSEKENNRKDKDCIMISENNVGTTLVCAVILAMKILRDATSQKNSWWAKSFEMNLELLNQSELAFFAQLDFNAAMDEQQFIRLHNQILLQSDV
;
A
#
# COMPACT_ATOMS: atom_id res chain seq x y z
N MET A 1 -13.90 -44.53 31.85
CA MET A 1 -14.82 -43.61 31.15
C MET A 1 -14.50 -42.20 31.63
N LEU A 2 -13.62 -41.48 30.92
CA LEU A 2 -13.10 -40.16 31.30
C LEU A 2 -14.06 -39.07 30.84
N LYS A 3 -14.56 -38.25 31.77
CA LYS A 3 -15.18 -36.95 31.46
C LYS A 3 -14.14 -35.86 31.69
N TYR A 4 -13.69 -35.22 30.60
CA TYR A 4 -12.92 -33.98 30.66
C TYR A 4 -13.91 -32.81 30.70
N GLU A 5 -14.03 -32.14 31.85
CA GLU A 5 -14.55 -30.77 31.91
C GLU A 5 -13.36 -29.83 31.87
N LEU A 6 -13.17 -29.17 30.72
CA LEU A 6 -12.21 -28.08 30.56
C LEU A 6 -12.72 -26.85 31.30
N ALA A 7 -12.08 -26.52 32.42
CA ALA A 7 -12.23 -25.23 33.06
C ALA A 7 -11.66 -24.13 32.14
N VAL A 8 -12.55 -23.30 31.58
CA VAL A 8 -12.18 -22.11 30.83
C VAL A 8 -11.76 -21.04 31.84
N ILE A 9 -10.46 -20.77 31.92
CA ILE A 9 -9.89 -19.66 32.69
C ILE A 9 -9.98 -18.39 31.82
N PRO A 10 -10.67 -17.31 32.25
CA PRO A 10 -10.70 -16.07 31.49
C PRO A 10 -9.44 -15.26 31.81
N ILE A 11 -8.49 -15.22 30.88
CA ILE A 11 -7.39 -14.25 30.92
C ILE A 11 -7.53 -13.32 29.72
N PHE A 12 -8.38 -12.32 29.88
CA PHE A 12 -8.33 -11.09 29.09
C PHE A 12 -8.56 -9.90 30.03
N LYS A 13 -7.47 -9.42 30.63
CA LYS A 13 -7.32 -8.01 30.95
C LYS A 13 -6.26 -7.45 30.01
N HIS A 14 -6.64 -7.22 28.76
CA HIS A 14 -5.89 -6.32 27.90
C HIS A 14 -6.30 -4.89 28.23
N HIS A 15 -5.33 -4.07 28.59
CA HIS A 15 -5.40 -2.63 28.39
C HIS A 15 -5.60 -2.38 26.89
N THR A 16 -6.86 -2.24 26.47
CA THR A 16 -7.23 -1.78 25.14
C THR A 16 -7.18 -0.26 25.12
N ASP A 17 -6.13 0.30 24.53
CA ASP A 17 -6.26 1.60 23.88
C ASP A 17 -7.22 1.40 22.71
N LYS A 18 -8.49 1.79 22.90
CA LYS A 18 -9.54 1.74 21.87
C LYS A 18 -9.21 2.75 20.79
N CYS A 19 -8.47 2.34 19.77
CA CYS A 19 -8.42 3.02 18.49
C CYS A 19 -9.48 2.39 17.58
N ASN A 20 -10.76 2.68 17.83
CA ASN A 20 -11.84 2.12 17.00
C ASN A 20 -12.15 3.08 15.86
N LEU A 21 -12.05 2.60 14.60
CA LEU A 21 -12.68 3.27 13.45
C LEU A 21 -14.20 3.29 13.69
N ASN A 22 -14.84 4.44 13.50
CA ASN A 22 -16.29 4.52 13.62
C ASN A 22 -16.94 3.81 12.42
N THR A 23 -18.14 3.26 12.56
CA THR A 23 -18.92 2.62 11.50
C THR A 23 -19.10 3.51 10.26
N LYS A 24 -19.11 4.84 10.45
CA LYS A 24 -19.12 5.80 9.33
C LYS A 24 -17.82 5.79 8.53
N ASP A 25 -16.67 5.67 9.20
CA ASP A 25 -15.35 5.62 8.57
C ASP A 25 -15.20 4.31 7.79
N ILE A 26 -15.66 3.19 8.37
CA ILE A 26 -15.64 1.87 7.71
C ILE A 26 -16.43 1.92 6.40
N ARG A 27 -17.68 2.42 6.43
CA ARG A 27 -18.51 2.54 5.21
C ARG A 27 -17.91 3.50 4.18
N ALA A 28 -17.26 4.57 4.61
CA ALA A 28 -16.60 5.50 3.71
C ALA A 28 -15.41 4.87 2.98
N MET A 29 -14.77 3.86 3.57
CA MET A 29 -13.64 3.15 2.97
C MET A 29 -14.04 2.10 1.93
N GLU A 30 -15.30 1.63 1.93
CA GLU A 30 -15.86 0.74 0.91
C GLU A 30 -16.28 1.49 -0.37
N LEU A 31 -16.39 2.82 -0.28
CA LEU A 31 -16.69 3.69 -1.43
C LEU A 31 -15.41 4.05 -2.19
N PRO A 32 -15.54 4.53 -3.44
CA PRO A 32 -14.42 5.13 -4.16
C PRO A 32 -13.71 6.19 -3.30
N ALA A 33 -12.38 6.19 -3.33
CA ALA A 33 -11.59 7.06 -2.47
C ALA A 33 -11.92 8.54 -2.70
N THR A 34 -12.11 9.29 -1.62
CA THR A 34 -12.38 10.74 -1.71
C THR A 34 -11.15 11.51 -2.18
N GLN A 35 -11.33 12.69 -2.76
CA GLN A 35 -10.21 13.53 -3.20
C GLN A 35 -9.27 13.93 -2.04
N SER A 36 -9.80 14.07 -0.83
CA SER A 36 -9.03 14.32 0.38
C SER A 36 -8.15 13.11 0.73
N LEU A 37 -8.71 11.90 0.68
CA LEU A 37 -7.97 10.67 0.92
C LEU A 37 -6.88 10.47 -0.15
N ILE A 38 -7.20 10.65 -1.43
CA ILE A 38 -6.24 10.58 -2.54
C ILE A 38 -5.07 11.55 -2.31
N THR A 39 -5.36 12.78 -1.87
CA THR A 39 -4.31 13.78 -1.61
C THR A 39 -3.42 13.36 -0.44
N SER A 40 -4.02 12.90 0.65
CA SER A 40 -3.32 12.49 1.86
C SER A 40 -2.47 11.24 1.64
N THR A 41 -3.00 10.24 0.94
CA THR A 41 -2.25 9.02 0.58
C THR A 41 -1.12 9.33 -0.38
N SER A 42 -1.32 10.23 -1.35
CA SER A 42 -0.26 10.66 -2.27
C SER A 42 0.90 11.34 -1.51
N LYS A 43 0.60 12.29 -0.62
CA LYS A 43 1.62 12.94 0.23
C LYS A 43 2.38 11.92 1.07
N TYR A 44 1.66 11.01 1.71
CA TYR A 44 2.28 9.95 2.53
C TYR A 44 3.18 9.04 1.68
N LEU A 45 2.73 8.65 0.49
CA LEU A 45 3.48 7.77 -0.40
C LEU A 45 4.77 8.42 -0.89
N VAL A 46 4.73 9.70 -1.28
CA VAL A 46 5.92 10.47 -1.64
C VAL A 46 6.91 10.46 -0.47
N LYS A 47 6.45 10.72 0.75
CA LYS A 47 7.31 10.66 1.94
C LYS A 47 7.97 9.28 2.10
N VAL A 48 7.25 8.19 1.84
CA VAL A 48 7.79 6.83 1.92
C VAL A 48 8.83 6.57 0.82
N ILE A 49 8.51 6.91 -0.43
CA ILE A 49 9.33 6.58 -1.60
C ILE A 49 10.54 7.52 -1.75
N SER A 50 10.37 8.82 -1.49
CA SER A 50 11.45 9.82 -1.63
C SER A 50 12.60 9.58 -0.67
N ASN A 51 12.34 8.96 0.48
CA ASN A 51 13.39 8.51 1.40
C ASN A 51 14.30 7.43 0.79
N VAL A 52 13.83 6.73 -0.23
CA VAL A 52 14.62 5.74 -0.99
C VAL A 52 15.23 6.41 -2.22
N LEU A 53 14.40 7.03 -3.06
CA LEU A 53 14.81 7.59 -4.35
C LEU A 53 15.83 8.74 -4.22
N TYR A 54 15.61 9.65 -3.28
CA TYR A 54 16.28 10.96 -3.25
C TYR A 54 17.12 11.17 -1.99
N SER A 55 17.44 10.09 -1.27
CA SER A 55 18.21 10.15 -0.02
C SER A 55 19.61 10.76 -0.16
N LYS A 56 20.15 10.79 -1.39
CA LYS A 56 21.51 11.27 -1.69
C LYS A 56 21.55 12.59 -2.46
N GLU A 57 20.40 13.19 -2.75
CA GLU A 57 20.33 14.42 -3.55
C GLU A 57 20.48 15.68 -2.70
N ALA A 58 20.82 16.79 -3.34
CA ALA A 58 20.85 18.09 -2.68
C ALA A 58 19.42 18.50 -2.26
N PRO A 59 19.24 19.25 -1.15
CA PRO A 59 17.90 19.57 -0.63
C PRO A 59 16.97 20.30 -1.61
N GLN A 60 17.51 21.15 -2.49
CA GLN A 60 16.71 21.87 -3.49
C GLN A 60 16.22 20.97 -4.61
N ASP A 61 17.09 20.11 -5.15
CA ASP A 61 16.74 19.14 -6.19
C ASP A 61 15.71 18.13 -5.65
N GLN A 62 15.91 17.68 -4.41
CA GLN A 62 14.98 16.79 -3.72
C GLN A 62 13.57 17.39 -3.60
N LEU A 63 13.45 18.68 -3.28
CA LEU A 63 12.15 19.35 -3.17
C LEU A 63 11.42 19.35 -4.53
N GLN A 64 12.11 19.77 -5.59
CA GLN A 64 11.53 19.84 -6.93
C GLN A 64 11.11 18.44 -7.44
N LYS A 65 11.93 17.42 -7.20
CA LYS A 65 11.57 16.04 -7.55
C LYS A 65 10.41 15.50 -6.74
N ASN A 66 10.33 15.83 -5.45
CA ASN A 66 9.20 15.43 -4.60
C ASN A 66 7.88 16.05 -5.08
N GLU A 67 7.88 17.31 -5.48
CA GLU A 67 6.69 17.96 -6.05
C GLU A 67 6.26 17.30 -7.36
N SER A 68 7.21 17.02 -8.25
CA SER A 68 6.95 16.30 -9.50
C SER A 68 6.38 14.90 -9.24
N LEU A 69 6.97 14.17 -8.31
CA LEU A 69 6.53 12.83 -7.91
C LEU A 69 5.13 12.87 -7.28
N LEU A 70 4.83 13.87 -6.45
CA LEU A 70 3.52 14.06 -5.85
C LEU A 70 2.43 14.23 -6.92
N LEU A 71 2.68 15.06 -7.93
CA LEU A 71 1.74 15.26 -9.03
C LEU A 71 1.51 13.96 -9.81
N LYS A 72 2.57 13.21 -10.11
CA LYS A 72 2.47 11.91 -10.80
C LYS A 72 1.66 10.89 -10.00
N ILE A 73 1.96 10.74 -8.70
CA ILE A 73 1.25 9.81 -7.82
C ILE A 73 -0.21 10.22 -7.66
N LYS A 74 -0.49 11.51 -7.48
CA LYS A 74 -1.87 12.01 -7.36
C LYS A 74 -2.68 11.72 -8.62
N SER A 75 -2.11 12.00 -9.80
CA SER A 75 -2.75 11.69 -11.09
C SER A 75 -2.97 10.19 -11.27
N PHE A 76 -1.99 9.36 -10.89
CA PHE A 76 -2.12 7.90 -10.91
C PHE A 76 -3.27 7.42 -10.01
N PHE A 77 -3.32 7.89 -8.76
CA PHE A 77 -4.38 7.52 -7.82
C PHE A 77 -5.75 8.02 -8.24
N SER A 78 -5.87 9.24 -8.77
CA SER A 78 -7.11 9.74 -9.35
C SER A 78 -7.58 8.84 -10.50
N TYR A 79 -6.68 8.49 -11.43
CA TYR A 79 -6.99 7.63 -12.56
C TYR A 79 -7.50 6.25 -12.12
N ILE A 80 -6.80 5.54 -11.24
CA ILE A 80 -7.23 4.20 -10.83
C ILE A 80 -8.51 4.22 -9.97
N CYS A 81 -8.74 5.27 -9.17
CA CYS A 81 -9.99 5.41 -8.43
C CYS A 81 -11.18 5.60 -9.39
N GLU A 82 -10.99 6.35 -10.47
CA GLU A 82 -12.03 6.61 -11.47
C GLU A 82 -12.28 5.40 -12.40
N PHE A 83 -11.22 4.78 -12.91
CA PHE A 83 -11.33 3.78 -13.99
C PHE A 83 -11.24 2.32 -13.50
N ALA A 84 -10.58 2.06 -12.37
CA ALA A 84 -10.50 0.72 -11.76
C ALA A 84 -11.39 0.58 -10.50
N TRP A 85 -12.04 1.68 -10.10
CA TRP A 85 -12.96 1.78 -8.96
C TRP A 85 -12.28 1.36 -7.67
N LEU A 86 -11.07 1.89 -7.47
CA LEU A 86 -10.29 1.64 -6.28
C LEU A 86 -10.96 2.30 -5.06
N THR A 87 -11.22 1.51 -4.04
CA THR A 87 -11.84 1.95 -2.79
C THR A 87 -10.82 2.60 -1.85
N GLY A 88 -11.30 3.29 -0.82
CA GLY A 88 -10.44 3.86 0.22
C GLY A 88 -9.57 2.81 0.92
N SER A 89 -10.16 1.65 1.26
CA SER A 89 -9.44 0.53 1.87
C SER A 89 -8.30 0.03 0.98
N GLU A 90 -8.56 -0.17 -0.31
CA GLU A 90 -7.56 -0.66 -1.27
C GLU A 90 -6.44 0.36 -1.50
N LEU A 91 -6.77 1.66 -1.46
CA LEU A 91 -5.78 2.71 -1.54
C LEU A 91 -4.85 2.69 -0.32
N ILE A 92 -5.38 2.54 0.90
CA ILE A 92 -4.58 2.40 2.14
C ILE A 92 -3.74 1.12 2.09
N TYR A 93 -4.31 0.01 1.61
CA TYR A 93 -3.61 -1.26 1.47
C TYR A 93 -2.46 -1.17 0.45
N THR A 94 -2.65 -0.42 -0.63
CA THR A 94 -1.60 -0.12 -1.61
C THR A 94 -0.42 0.60 -0.94
N ILE A 95 -0.69 1.61 -0.09
CA ILE A 95 0.35 2.30 0.68
C ILE A 95 1.10 1.33 1.60
N TYR A 96 0.39 0.42 2.25
CA TYR A 96 1.00 -0.59 3.09
C TYR A 96 1.95 -1.50 2.33
N LEU A 97 1.54 -2.01 1.17
CA LEU A 97 2.37 -2.91 0.37
C LEU A 97 3.66 -2.21 -0.08
N VAL A 98 3.57 -0.95 -0.53
CA VAL A 98 4.76 -0.17 -0.89
C VAL A 98 5.65 0.09 0.32
N LYS A 99 5.07 0.47 1.47
CA LYS A 99 5.83 0.67 2.71
C LYS A 99 6.53 -0.61 3.17
N LYS A 100 5.87 -1.76 3.02
CA LYS A 100 6.42 -3.08 3.35
C LYS A 100 7.59 -3.42 2.42
N LEU A 101 7.45 -3.17 1.13
CA LEU A 101 8.54 -3.32 0.15
C LEU A 101 9.74 -2.46 0.53
N VAL A 102 9.55 -1.15 0.75
CA VAL A 102 10.63 -0.23 1.16
C VAL A 102 11.33 -0.68 2.44
N ASN A 103 10.59 -1.22 3.41
CA ASN A 103 11.20 -1.75 4.63
C ASN A 103 11.98 -3.05 4.37
N SER A 104 11.46 -3.93 3.50
CA SER A 104 12.16 -5.16 3.09
C SER A 104 13.50 -4.85 2.40
N GLU A 105 13.57 -3.80 1.58
CA GLU A 105 14.82 -3.34 0.97
C GLU A 105 15.85 -2.95 2.03
N LYS A 106 15.44 -2.22 3.07
CA LYS A 106 16.34 -1.80 4.17
C LYS A 106 16.88 -2.99 4.97
N GLU A 107 16.08 -4.04 5.13
CA GLU A 107 16.49 -5.26 5.84
C GLU A 107 17.38 -6.16 4.98
N ASN A 108 17.09 -6.27 3.67
CA ASN A 108 17.82 -7.12 2.73
C ASN A 108 19.15 -6.53 2.27
N ASN A 109 19.30 -5.20 2.24
CA ASN A 109 20.60 -4.53 2.09
C ASN A 109 21.64 -4.95 3.14
N ARG A 110 21.21 -5.60 4.24
CA ARG A 110 22.10 -6.14 5.28
C ARG A 110 22.49 -7.59 5.04
N LYS A 111 21.93 -8.27 4.03
CA LYS A 111 21.95 -9.74 3.89
C LYS A 111 22.34 -10.28 2.50
N ASP A 112 22.92 -9.47 1.60
CA ASP A 112 23.38 -9.89 0.26
C ASP A 112 22.35 -10.72 -0.53
N LYS A 113 21.07 -10.35 -0.46
CA LYS A 113 20.03 -10.90 -1.34
C LYS A 113 19.77 -9.93 -2.48
N ASP A 114 19.65 -10.46 -3.70
CA ASP A 114 19.17 -9.71 -4.86
C ASP A 114 17.77 -9.16 -4.56
N CYS A 115 17.71 -7.86 -4.28
CA CYS A 115 16.49 -7.13 -3.96
C CYS A 115 16.25 -6.08 -5.05
N ILE A 116 15.05 -6.06 -5.64
CA ILE A 116 14.69 -5.00 -6.59
C ILE A 116 14.45 -3.75 -5.76
N MET A 117 15.34 -2.77 -5.90
CA MET A 117 15.14 -1.45 -5.30
C MET A 117 14.16 -0.62 -6.12
N ILE A 118 13.27 0.09 -5.43
CA ILE A 118 12.49 1.16 -6.05
C ILE A 118 13.46 2.23 -6.61
N SER A 119 13.28 2.54 -7.88
CA SER A 119 14.05 3.53 -8.66
C SER A 119 13.09 4.39 -9.49
N GLU A 120 13.58 5.50 -10.03
CA GLU A 120 12.77 6.36 -10.91
C GLU A 120 12.24 5.59 -12.14
N ASN A 121 12.96 4.56 -12.59
CA ASN A 121 12.60 3.78 -13.78
C ASN A 121 11.52 2.73 -13.51
N ASN A 122 11.35 2.28 -12.27
CA ASN A 122 10.42 1.19 -11.93
C ASN A 122 9.29 1.61 -10.98
N VAL A 123 9.31 2.82 -10.42
CA VAL A 123 8.30 3.29 -9.45
C VAL A 123 6.87 3.16 -10.00
N GLY A 124 6.64 3.45 -11.27
CA GLY A 124 5.32 3.29 -11.90
C GLY A 124 4.84 1.83 -11.89
N THR A 125 5.70 0.91 -12.35
CA THR A 125 5.42 -0.54 -12.33
C THR A 125 5.18 -1.04 -10.91
N THR A 126 5.98 -0.60 -9.93
CA THR A 126 5.82 -0.95 -8.52
C THR A 126 4.45 -0.54 -7.99
N LEU A 127 3.99 0.68 -8.33
CA LEU A 127 2.67 1.15 -7.91
C LEU A 127 1.54 0.36 -8.56
N VAL A 128 1.65 0.03 -9.85
CA VAL A 128 0.66 -0.84 -10.52
C VAL A 128 0.60 -2.21 -9.84
N CYS A 129 1.75 -2.83 -9.55
CA CYS A 129 1.80 -4.13 -8.88
C CYS A 129 1.18 -4.08 -7.48
N ALA A 130 1.46 -3.03 -6.69
CA ALA A 130 0.88 -2.83 -5.38
C ALA A 130 -0.65 -2.70 -5.42
N VAL A 131 -1.18 -1.97 -6.41
CA VAL A 131 -2.64 -1.81 -6.60
C VAL A 131 -3.29 -3.13 -7.00
N ILE A 132 -2.72 -3.85 -7.98
CA ILE A 132 -3.23 -5.16 -8.41
C ILE A 132 -3.30 -6.12 -7.22
N LEU A 133 -2.22 -6.18 -6.43
CA LEU A 133 -2.15 -7.07 -5.27
C LEU A 133 -3.14 -6.66 -4.17
N ALA A 134 -3.29 -5.36 -3.90
CA ALA A 134 -4.30 -4.85 -2.96
C ALA A 134 -5.72 -5.28 -3.35
N MET A 135 -6.08 -5.14 -4.63
CA MET A 135 -7.39 -5.55 -5.14
C MET A 135 -7.58 -7.07 -5.08
N LYS A 136 -6.55 -7.86 -5.41
CA LYS A 136 -6.62 -9.33 -5.33
C LYS A 136 -6.78 -9.85 -3.89
N ILE A 137 -6.27 -9.13 -2.90
CA ILE A 137 -6.39 -9.48 -1.49
C ILE A 137 -7.75 -9.08 -0.93
N LEU A 138 -8.26 -7.91 -1.30
CA LEU A 138 -9.45 -7.33 -0.68
C LEU A 138 -10.76 -7.64 -1.41
N ARG A 139 -10.71 -8.06 -2.69
CA ARG A 139 -11.91 -8.42 -3.46
C ARG A 139 -12.05 -9.94 -3.53
N ASP A 140 -13.28 -10.42 -3.32
CA ASP A 140 -13.65 -11.81 -3.60
C ASP A 140 -13.51 -12.17 -5.08
N ALA A 141 -13.75 -11.20 -5.97
CA ALA A 141 -13.55 -11.33 -7.40
C ALA A 141 -13.03 -10.01 -8.00
N THR A 142 -11.88 -10.06 -8.67
CA THR A 142 -11.34 -8.92 -9.41
C THR A 142 -11.91 -8.88 -10.82
N SER A 143 -12.60 -7.79 -11.19
CA SER A 143 -13.12 -7.60 -12.55
C SER A 143 -12.02 -7.25 -13.55
N GLN A 144 -10.96 -6.55 -13.12
CA GLN A 144 -9.80 -6.21 -13.95
C GLN A 144 -8.73 -7.31 -13.90
N LYS A 145 -8.54 -8.00 -15.03
CA LYS A 145 -7.40 -8.92 -15.24
C LYS A 145 -6.12 -8.13 -15.53
N ASN A 146 -4.97 -8.76 -15.36
CA ASN A 146 -3.67 -8.14 -15.69
C ASN A 146 -3.59 -7.64 -17.15
N SER A 147 -4.34 -8.24 -18.08
CA SER A 147 -4.46 -7.74 -19.46
C SER A 147 -5.10 -6.35 -19.57
N TRP A 148 -6.05 -6.03 -18.68
CA TRP A 148 -6.63 -4.69 -18.60
C TRP A 148 -5.58 -3.70 -18.10
N TRP A 149 -4.86 -4.02 -17.02
CA TRP A 149 -3.78 -3.19 -16.49
C TRP A 149 -2.67 -2.95 -17.50
N ALA A 150 -2.22 -4.01 -18.18
CA ALA A 150 -1.23 -3.92 -19.24
C ALA A 150 -1.68 -2.97 -20.37
N LYS A 151 -2.95 -3.05 -20.78
CA LYS A 151 -3.51 -2.13 -21.78
C LYS A 151 -3.61 -0.69 -21.28
N SER A 152 -4.10 -0.49 -20.05
CA SER A 152 -4.33 0.85 -19.47
C SER A 152 -3.04 1.64 -19.24
N PHE A 153 -1.94 0.95 -18.94
CA PHE A 153 -0.63 1.55 -18.69
C PHE A 153 0.38 1.32 -19.81
N GLU A 154 -0.07 0.83 -20.96
CA GLU A 154 0.77 0.53 -22.14
C GLU A 154 1.99 -0.36 -21.81
N MET A 155 1.79 -1.31 -20.91
CA MET A 155 2.81 -2.26 -20.46
C MET A 155 2.72 -3.56 -21.25
N ASN A 156 3.85 -4.24 -21.40
CA ASN A 156 3.85 -5.62 -21.85
C ASN A 156 3.21 -6.53 -20.77
N LEU A 157 2.22 -7.34 -21.15
CA LEU A 157 1.47 -8.20 -20.22
C LEU A 157 2.37 -9.24 -19.52
N GLU A 158 3.30 -9.85 -20.25
CA GLU A 158 4.22 -10.83 -19.67
C GLU A 158 5.14 -10.17 -18.64
N LEU A 159 5.69 -9.00 -18.98
CA LEU A 159 6.50 -8.21 -18.07
C LEU A 159 5.70 -7.78 -16.82
N LEU A 160 4.44 -7.38 -17.00
CA LEU A 160 3.57 -7.02 -15.85
C LEU A 160 3.33 -8.23 -14.94
N ASN A 161 3.05 -9.41 -15.50
CA ASN A 161 2.86 -10.63 -14.70
C ASN A 161 4.13 -11.01 -13.94
N GLN A 162 5.30 -10.92 -14.59
CA GLN A 162 6.60 -11.17 -13.95
C GLN A 162 6.88 -10.15 -12.85
N SER A 163 6.59 -8.87 -13.11
CA SER A 163 6.76 -7.79 -12.14
C SER A 163 5.86 -7.96 -10.92
N GLU A 164 4.61 -8.39 -11.12
CA GLU A 164 3.67 -8.67 -10.03
C GLU A 164 4.18 -9.82 -9.15
N LEU A 165 4.63 -10.91 -9.77
CA LEU A 165 5.17 -12.06 -9.04
C LEU A 165 6.45 -11.67 -8.27
N ALA A 166 7.36 -10.93 -8.91
CA ALA A 166 8.58 -10.47 -8.27
C ALA A 166 8.30 -9.52 -7.09
N PHE A 167 7.34 -8.60 -7.25
CA PHE A 167 6.88 -7.72 -6.18
C PHE A 167 6.36 -8.54 -4.99
N PHE A 168 5.49 -9.53 -5.24
CA PHE A 168 4.94 -10.34 -4.15
C PHE A 168 5.99 -11.25 -3.49
N ALA A 169 6.94 -11.78 -4.26
CA ALA A 169 8.06 -12.55 -3.74
C ALA A 169 8.96 -11.72 -2.80
N GLN A 170 9.14 -10.43 -3.07
CA GLN A 170 9.91 -9.53 -2.20
C GLN A 170 9.22 -9.20 -0.88
N LEU A 171 7.91 -9.35 -0.84
CA LEU A 171 7.15 -9.31 0.41
C LEU A 171 7.21 -10.65 1.15
N ASP A 172 8.09 -11.57 0.76
CA ASP A 172 8.19 -12.96 1.23
C ASP A 172 6.84 -13.70 1.14
N PHE A 173 6.06 -13.40 0.09
CA PHE A 173 4.68 -13.88 -0.07
C PHE A 173 3.75 -13.57 1.10
N ASN A 174 4.15 -12.62 1.95
CA ASN A 174 3.37 -12.15 3.08
C ASN A 174 2.85 -10.76 2.77
N ALA A 175 1.62 -10.69 2.28
CA ALA A 175 0.92 -9.43 2.05
C ALA A 175 -0.16 -9.15 3.10
N ALA A 176 -0.26 -9.96 4.16
CA ALA A 176 -1.28 -9.82 5.19
C ALA A 176 -1.07 -8.54 6.00
N MET A 177 -2.17 -7.86 6.32
CA MET A 177 -2.22 -6.72 7.22
C MET A 177 -3.24 -7.02 8.31
N ASP A 178 -2.87 -6.80 9.57
CA ASP A 178 -3.83 -6.87 10.67
C ASP A 178 -4.62 -5.56 10.85
N GLU A 179 -5.74 -5.63 11.56
CA GLU A 179 -6.63 -4.48 11.78
C GLU A 179 -5.91 -3.31 12.48
N GLN A 180 -5.03 -3.59 13.44
CA GLN A 180 -4.30 -2.56 14.18
C GLN A 180 -3.28 -1.86 13.29
N GLN A 181 -2.61 -2.59 12.40
CA GLN A 181 -1.74 -2.05 11.37
C GLN A 181 -2.53 -1.15 10.41
N PHE A 182 -3.73 -1.59 9.99
CA PHE A 182 -4.61 -0.79 9.15
C PHE A 182 -4.98 0.54 9.80
N ILE A 183 -5.51 0.50 11.02
CA ILE A 183 -5.95 1.69 11.77
C ILE A 183 -4.78 2.66 11.97
N ARG A 184 -3.61 2.14 12.37
CA ARG A 184 -2.41 2.95 12.57
C ARG A 184 -1.98 3.62 11.26
N LEU A 185 -1.97 2.88 10.15
CA LEU A 185 -1.57 3.44 8.86
C LEU A 185 -2.59 4.48 8.37
N HIS A 186 -3.87 4.21 8.50
CA HIS A 186 -4.94 5.14 8.17
C HIS A 186 -4.77 6.47 8.93
N ASN A 187 -4.57 6.42 10.25
CA ASN A 187 -4.37 7.62 11.05
C ASN A 187 -3.09 8.39 10.65
N GLN A 188 -2.01 7.68 10.32
CA GLN A 188 -0.79 8.31 9.82
C GLN A 188 -0.97 9.03 8.48
N ILE A 189 -1.81 8.47 7.60
CA ILE A 189 -2.18 9.07 6.32
C ILE A 189 -3.03 10.32 6.56
N LEU A 190 -4.03 10.26 7.43
CA LEU A 190 -4.88 11.41 7.74
C LEU A 190 -4.09 12.59 8.32
N LEU A 191 -3.04 12.33 9.11
CA LEU A 191 -2.15 13.43 9.58
C LEU A 191 -1.43 14.18 8.44
N GLN A 192 -1.49 13.71 7.19
CA GLN A 192 -0.97 14.44 6.02
C GLN A 192 -2.00 15.41 5.39
N SER A 193 -3.28 15.39 5.81
CA SER A 193 -4.32 16.29 5.31
C SER A 193 -4.21 17.70 5.87
N ASP A 194 -3.61 17.86 7.05
CA ASP A 194 -3.66 19.10 7.86
C ASP A 194 -2.44 20.03 7.66
N VAL A 195 -1.64 19.80 6.60
CA VAL A 195 -0.48 20.63 6.21
C VAL A 195 -0.59 21.09 4.78
#